data_AF-A0A811UKM0-F1
#
_entry.id   AF-A0A811UKM0-F1
#
_cell.length_a   1.000
_cell.length_b   1.000
_cell.length_c   1.000
_cell.angle_alpha   90.00
_cell.angle_beta   90.00
_cell.angle_gamma   90.00
#
_symmetry.space_group_name_H-M   'P 1'
#
loop_
_entity.id
_entity.type
_entity.pdbx_description
1 polymer ?
#
loop_
_entity_poly.entity_id
_entity_poly.type
_entity_poly.pdbx_seq_one_letter_code
_entity_poly.pdbx_strand_id
1 'polypeptide(L)'
;MFTQYSENFSSCSPNNIYSDALELVKEDTDALGAPIKGYGEESRRGRRQRVAHSTFERNGVLHVRMQFYVQGIRNRGTVHLESRQASSGKMEYRYLFVQLDYYPTQLLLLKIIAPMIQTLRNSILLWKLEV
;
A
#
# COMPACT_ATOMS: atom_id res chain seq x y z
N MET A 1 15.93 20.09 -12.74
CA MET A 1 16.54 19.62 -11.47
C MET A 1 15.41 19.32 -10.51
N PHE A 2 15.20 18.07 -10.10
CA PHE A 2 14.39 17.77 -8.90
C PHE A 2 15.08 16.64 -8.14
N THR A 3 15.52 17.00 -6.94
CA THR A 3 16.15 16.14 -5.95
C THR A 3 15.11 15.20 -5.38
N GLN A 4 15.20 13.90 -5.65
CA GLN A 4 14.50 12.89 -4.85
C GLN A 4 15.52 12.15 -4.00
N TYR A 5 16.00 12.84 -2.96
CA TYR A 5 16.52 12.16 -1.78
C TYR A 5 15.31 11.56 -1.05
N SER A 6 14.95 10.33 -1.36
CA SER A 6 14.16 9.48 -0.46
C SER A 6 15.11 8.61 0.36
N GLU A 7 16.00 9.29 1.07
CA GLU A 7 16.71 8.69 2.20
C GLU A 7 16.06 9.26 3.45
N ASN A 8 15.11 8.56 4.06
CA ASN A 8 14.79 8.73 5.49
C ASN A 8 13.78 7.65 5.93
N PHE A 9 14.20 6.65 6.71
CA PHE A 9 14.18 6.74 8.18
C PHE A 9 12.86 7.31 8.70
N SER A 10 11.90 6.43 8.93
CA SER A 10 10.72 6.76 9.71
C SER A 10 10.52 5.66 10.74
N SER A 11 10.55 6.08 12.01
CA SER A 11 10.15 5.35 13.20
C SER A 11 8.94 4.46 12.87
N CYS A 12 8.93 3.19 13.33
CA CYS A 12 7.91 2.15 13.11
C CYS A 12 6.47 2.51 13.50
N SER A 13 6.13 3.79 13.62
CA SER A 13 4.79 4.28 13.88
C SER A 13 3.90 4.09 12.64
N PRO A 14 2.64 3.65 12.82
CA PRO A 14 1.66 3.50 11.75
C PRO A 14 1.43 4.80 10.96
N ASN A 15 1.52 5.97 11.59
CA ASN A 15 1.31 7.25 10.90
C ASN A 15 2.38 7.53 9.84
N ASN A 16 3.64 7.15 10.10
CA ASN A 16 4.71 7.35 9.12
C ASN A 16 4.51 6.44 7.89
N ILE A 17 4.15 5.17 8.14
CA ILE A 17 3.83 4.20 7.08
C ILE A 17 2.66 4.70 6.25
N TYR A 18 1.64 5.29 6.88
CA TYR A 18 0.51 5.90 6.17
C TYR A 18 0.94 7.07 5.27
N SER A 19 1.71 8.02 5.80
CA SER A 19 2.13 9.20 5.04
C SER A 19 2.98 8.83 3.84
N ASP A 20 3.96 7.93 4.03
CA ASP A 20 4.84 7.44 2.96
C ASP A 20 4.05 6.66 1.89
N ALA A 21 3.15 5.76 2.31
CA ALA A 21 2.26 5.05 1.39
C ALA A 21 1.36 6.00 0.58
N LEU A 22 0.85 7.06 1.20
CA LEU A 22 0.01 8.06 0.52
C LEU A 22 0.81 8.88 -0.49
N GLU A 23 2.07 9.19 -0.22
CA GLU A 23 2.96 9.86 -1.18
C GLU A 23 3.22 8.98 -2.39
N LEU A 24 3.51 7.68 -2.19
CA LEU A 24 3.66 6.73 -3.29
C LEU A 24 2.42 6.63 -4.17
N VAL A 25 1.22 6.65 -3.58
CA VAL A 25 -0.04 6.66 -4.34
C VAL A 25 -0.24 7.98 -5.10
N LYS A 26 0.27 9.09 -4.58
CA LYS A 26 0.20 10.40 -5.25
C LYS A 26 1.17 10.53 -6.42
N GLU A 27 2.21 9.70 -6.50
CA GLU A 27 3.09 9.69 -7.68
C GLU A 27 2.38 9.05 -8.88
N ASP A 28 1.57 8.03 -8.66
CA ASP A 28 0.79 7.35 -9.71
C ASP A 28 -0.64 7.92 -9.83
N THR A 29 -0.74 9.13 -10.36
CA THR A 29 -2.01 9.89 -10.41
C THR A 29 -2.99 9.46 -11.49
N ASP A 30 -2.56 8.67 -12.49
CA ASP A 30 -3.34 8.47 -13.72
C ASP A 30 -4.68 7.77 -13.46
N ALA A 31 -4.68 6.83 -12.53
CA ALA A 31 -5.86 6.02 -12.21
C ALA A 31 -6.88 6.73 -11.30
N LEU A 32 -6.42 7.56 -10.36
CA LEU A 32 -7.27 8.26 -9.38
C LEU A 32 -7.66 9.67 -9.83
N GLY A 33 -6.74 10.36 -10.51
CA GLY A 33 -6.84 11.77 -10.92
C GLY A 33 -6.52 12.73 -9.78
N ALA A 34 -5.58 13.65 -10.00
CA ALA A 34 -5.25 14.70 -9.03
C ALA A 34 -6.41 15.70 -8.83
N PRO A 35 -6.59 16.27 -7.63
CA PRO A 35 -5.84 16.02 -6.39
C PRO A 35 -6.29 14.76 -5.65
N ILE A 36 -5.35 14.01 -5.07
CA ILE A 36 -5.61 12.78 -4.31
C ILE A 36 -5.63 13.07 -2.80
N LYS A 37 -6.71 12.69 -2.14
CA LYS A 37 -6.92 12.76 -0.68
C LYS A 37 -6.88 11.37 -0.08
N GLY A 38 -6.13 11.18 1.00
CA GLY A 38 -6.17 9.97 1.82
C GLY A 38 -7.01 10.17 3.08
N TYR A 39 -7.76 9.15 3.49
CA TYR A 39 -8.51 9.13 4.75
C TYR A 39 -8.50 7.73 5.37
N GLY A 40 -8.53 7.67 6.71
CA GLY A 40 -8.64 6.43 7.48
C GLY A 40 -10.04 5.82 7.40
N GLU A 41 -10.37 4.88 8.31
CA GLU A 41 -11.71 4.27 8.32
C GLU A 41 -12.83 5.32 8.35
N GLU A 42 -13.84 5.12 7.52
CA GLU A 42 -15.03 5.95 7.54
C GLU A 42 -15.99 5.39 8.59
N SER A 43 -16.05 6.02 9.77
CA SER A 43 -17.23 5.82 10.62
C SER A 43 -18.43 6.43 9.91
N ARG A 44 -19.56 5.70 9.94
CA ARG A 44 -20.90 6.14 9.52
C ARG A 44 -21.33 7.55 9.97
N ARG A 45 -20.56 8.24 10.82
CA ARG A 45 -20.83 9.60 11.36
C ARG A 45 -19.75 10.65 11.10
N GLY A 46 -18.84 10.47 10.13
CA GLY A 46 -18.00 11.57 9.63
C GLY A 46 -16.92 12.09 10.59
N ARG A 47 -16.49 11.29 11.59
CA ARG A 47 -15.28 11.58 12.37
C ARG A 47 -14.07 10.98 11.66
N ARG A 48 -12.94 11.72 11.63
CA ARG A 48 -11.64 11.20 11.22
C ARG A 48 -11.29 9.98 12.09
N GLN A 49 -11.41 8.76 11.58
CA GLN A 49 -10.98 7.60 12.33
C GLN A 49 -9.51 7.30 12.07
N ARG A 50 -8.94 6.62 13.06
CA ARG A 50 -7.61 6.03 12.98
C ARG A 50 -7.57 5.14 11.73
N VAL A 51 -6.46 5.18 11.03
CA VAL A 51 -6.18 4.26 9.91
C VAL A 51 -6.25 2.83 10.46
N ALA A 52 -7.01 1.95 9.78
CA ALA A 52 -7.06 0.53 10.14
C ALA A 52 -5.65 -0.04 10.01
N HIS A 53 -5.02 -0.35 11.13
CA HIS A 53 -3.73 -1.01 11.17
C HIS A 53 -3.76 -2.15 12.17
N SER A 54 -3.04 -3.21 11.84
CA SER A 54 -2.87 -4.37 12.72
C SER A 54 -1.40 -4.71 12.73
N THR A 55 -0.81 -4.66 13.93
CA THR A 55 0.55 -5.09 14.16
C THR A 55 0.52 -6.54 14.65
N PHE A 56 1.26 -7.41 13.99
CA PHE A 56 1.34 -8.83 14.33
C PHE A 56 2.76 -9.34 14.16
N GLU A 57 3.11 -10.41 14.86
CA GLU A 57 4.41 -11.05 14.72
C GLU A 57 4.29 -12.31 13.87
N ARG A 58 5.23 -12.51 12.95
CA ARG A 58 5.32 -13.72 12.13
C ARG A 58 6.78 -14.16 12.04
N ASN A 59 7.07 -15.36 12.51
CA ASN A 59 8.43 -15.94 12.52
C ASN A 59 9.46 -15.05 13.24
N GLY A 60 9.12 -14.43 14.37
CA GLY A 60 10.04 -13.54 15.09
C GLY A 60 10.18 -12.14 14.48
N VAL A 61 9.44 -11.83 13.42
CA VAL A 61 9.49 -10.55 12.72
C VAL A 61 8.20 -9.78 12.96
N LEU A 62 8.30 -8.49 13.27
CA LEU A 62 7.16 -7.60 13.41
C LEU A 62 6.61 -7.22 12.02
N HIS A 63 5.31 -7.42 11.82
CA HIS A 63 4.57 -7.01 10.64
C HIS A 63 3.53 -5.96 10.99
N VAL A 64 3.33 -5.03 10.08
CA VAL A 64 2.24 -4.03 10.14
C VAL A 64 1.44 -4.16 8.86
N ARG A 65 0.16 -4.53 8.99
CA ARG A 65 -0.80 -4.46 7.89
C ARG A 65 -1.67 -3.24 8.07
N MET A 66 -1.93 -2.53 6.99
CA MET A 66 -2.70 -1.30 7.02
C MET A 66 -3.63 -1.21 5.82
N GLN A 67 -4.80 -0.62 6.07
CA GLN A 67 -5.78 -0.28 5.06
C GLN A 67 -6.27 1.14 5.26
N PHE A 68 -6.35 1.90 4.17
CA PHE A 68 -6.92 3.24 4.15
C PHE A 68 -7.53 3.54 2.79
N TYR A 69 -8.31 4.61 2.72
CA TYR A 69 -9.02 5.00 1.52
C TYR A 69 -8.35 6.20 0.86
N VAL A 70 -8.43 6.23 -0.47
CA VAL A 70 -7.95 7.32 -1.30
C VAL A 70 -9.06 7.78 -2.25
N GLN A 71 -9.13 9.09 -2.46
CA GLN A 71 -10.07 9.73 -3.36
C GLN A 71 -9.30 10.70 -4.25
N GLY A 72 -9.29 10.42 -5.55
CA GLY A 72 -8.94 11.42 -6.56
C GLY A 72 -10.18 12.11 -7.13
N ILE A 73 -10.00 12.98 -8.14
CA ILE A 73 -11.12 13.65 -8.79
C ILE A 73 -11.97 12.69 -9.66
N ARG A 74 -11.34 11.64 -10.22
CA ARG A 74 -12.00 10.67 -11.10
C ARG A 74 -12.54 9.49 -10.31
N ASN A 75 -11.68 8.89 -9.49
CA ASN A 75 -11.97 7.61 -8.86
C ASN A 75 -11.65 7.61 -7.35
N ARG A 76 -12.25 6.62 -6.68
CA ARG A 76 -11.92 6.22 -5.30
C ARG A 76 -11.19 4.89 -5.34
N GLY A 77 -10.44 4.61 -4.29
CA GLY A 77 -9.89 3.30 -4.07
C GLY A 77 -9.51 3.05 -2.63
N THR A 78 -9.22 1.79 -2.36
CA THR A 78 -8.72 1.30 -1.08
C THR A 78 -7.27 0.90 -1.24
N VAL A 79 -6.39 1.49 -0.43
CA VAL A 79 -4.98 1.13 -0.37
C VAL A 79 -4.81 -0.01 0.63
N HIS A 80 -4.15 -1.07 0.19
CA HIS A 80 -3.76 -2.19 1.03
C HIS A 80 -2.24 -2.27 1.06
N LEU A 81 -1.67 -2.34 2.26
CA LEU A 81 -0.24 -2.54 2.43
C LEU A 81 0.08 -3.49 3.57
N GLU A 82 1.22 -4.13 3.46
CA GLU A 82 1.90 -4.83 4.54
C GLU A 82 3.36 -4.42 4.55
N SER A 83 3.87 -4.02 5.71
CA SER A 83 5.29 -3.82 5.95
C SER A 83 5.78 -4.81 7.01
N ARG A 84 7.07 -5.11 6.98
CA ARG A 84 7.75 -5.97 7.95
C ARG A 84 9.01 -5.31 8.46
N GLN A 85 9.46 -5.68 9.65
CA GLN A 85 10.73 -5.22 10.18
C GLN A 85 11.87 -6.00 9.51
N ALA A 86 12.79 -5.28 8.88
CA ALA A 86 14.02 -5.84 8.37
C ALA A 86 15.00 -6.13 9.51
N SER A 87 16.02 -6.94 9.24
CA SER A 87 17.13 -7.18 10.17
C SER A 87 17.86 -5.89 10.56
N SER A 88 17.81 -4.86 9.70
CA SER A 88 18.35 -3.52 9.97
C SER A 88 17.49 -2.68 10.93
N GLY A 89 16.35 -3.19 11.38
CA GLY A 89 15.39 -2.48 12.22
C GLY A 89 14.45 -1.54 11.45
N LYS A 90 14.69 -1.33 10.15
CA LYS A 90 13.83 -0.52 9.27
C LYS A 90 12.56 -1.28 8.86
N MET A 91 11.48 -0.56 8.59
CA MET A 91 10.26 -1.13 7.99
C MET A 91 10.42 -1.25 6.47
N GLU A 92 10.12 -2.42 5.91
CA GLU A 92 10.13 -2.69 4.47
C GLU A 92 8.73 -3.11 4.01
N TYR A 93 8.20 -2.48 2.97
CA TYR A 93 6.94 -2.92 2.35
C TYR A 93 7.09 -4.28 1.70
N ARG A 94 6.24 -5.23 2.10
CA ARG A 94 6.03 -6.52 1.41
C ARG A 94 5.19 -6.35 0.16
N TYR A 95 4.09 -5.63 0.31
CA TYR A 95 3.25 -5.21 -0.78
C TYR A 95 2.60 -3.86 -0.47
N LEU A 96 2.30 -3.13 -1.53
CA LEU A 96 1.46 -1.93 -1.51
C LEU A 96 0.69 -1.90 -2.83
N PHE A 97 -0.64 -1.89 -2.77
CA PHE A 97 -1.49 -1.77 -3.95
C PHE A 97 -2.74 -0.94 -3.66
N VAL A 98 -3.30 -0.38 -4.72
CA VAL A 98 -4.58 0.34 -4.70
C VAL A 98 -5.62 -0.48 -5.42
N GLN A 99 -6.72 -0.78 -4.75
CA GLN A 99 -7.92 -1.37 -5.35
C GLN A 99 -8.87 -0.23 -5.71
N LEU A 100 -9.16 -0.05 -6.99
CA LEU A 100 -10.08 1.01 -7.45
C LEU A 100 -11.53 0.54 -7.35
N ASP A 101 -12.42 1.45 -6.93
CA ASP A 101 -13.81 1.12 -6.62
C ASP A 101 -14.73 1.08 -7.85
N TYR A 102 -14.21 1.24 -9.08
CA TYR A 102 -15.02 1.17 -10.31
C TYR A 102 -15.02 -0.24 -10.91
N TYR A 103 -16.01 -0.51 -11.77
CA TYR A 103 -16.13 -1.77 -12.50
C TYR A 103 -15.53 -1.65 -13.92
N PRO A 104 -14.71 -2.61 -14.39
CA PRO A 104 -14.17 -3.74 -13.63
C PRO A 104 -13.13 -3.28 -12.60
N THR A 105 -13.14 -3.90 -11.42
CA THR A 105 -12.21 -3.57 -10.33
C THR A 105 -10.77 -3.73 -10.82
N GLN A 106 -10.02 -2.64 -10.81
CA GLN A 106 -8.60 -2.65 -11.18
C GLN A 106 -7.72 -2.58 -9.93
N LEU A 107 -6.69 -3.42 -9.91
CA LEU A 107 -5.66 -3.46 -8.88
C LEU A 107 -4.38 -2.82 -9.42
N LEU A 108 -3.99 -1.69 -8.85
CA LEU A 108 -2.75 -0.98 -9.15
C LEU A 108 -1.67 -1.46 -8.17
N LEU A 109 -0.74 -2.30 -8.63
CA LEU A 109 0.37 -2.77 -7.82
C LEU A 109 1.51 -1.73 -7.83
N LEU A 110 1.79 -1.12 -6.68
CA LEU A 110 2.82 -0.08 -6.56
C LEU A 110 4.14 -0.63 -6.07
N LYS A 111 4.12 -1.52 -5.07
CA LYS A 111 5.34 -2.12 -4.52
C LYS A 111 5.12 -3.58 -4.17
N ILE A 112 6.12 -4.41 -4.46
CA ILE A 112 6.18 -5.82 -4.07
C ILE A 112 7.65 -6.20 -3.85
N ILE A 113 7.95 -6.99 -2.81
CA ILE A 113 9.32 -7.51 -2.63
C ILE A 113 9.54 -8.63 -3.65
N ALA A 114 10.64 -8.51 -4.43
CA ALA A 114 11.07 -9.41 -5.49
C ALA A 114 10.87 -10.93 -5.27
N PRO A 115 11.11 -11.55 -4.09
CA PRO A 115 10.82 -12.97 -3.87
C PRO A 115 9.35 -13.36 -4.09
N MET A 116 8.39 -12.44 -3.98
CA MET A 116 6.97 -12.73 -4.24
C MET A 116 6.59 -12.59 -5.72
N ILE A 117 7.37 -11.82 -6.51
CA ILE A 117 7.19 -11.72 -7.97
C ILE A 117 7.42 -13.07 -8.63
N GLN A 118 8.44 -13.82 -8.20
CA GLN A 118 8.73 -15.14 -8.76
C GLN A 118 7.60 -16.14 -8.45
N THR A 119 7.04 -16.09 -7.25
CA THR A 119 5.93 -16.96 -6.83
C THR A 119 4.63 -16.67 -7.58
N LEU A 120 4.28 -15.39 -7.75
CA LEU A 120 3.07 -15.00 -8.50
C LEU A 120 3.26 -15.20 -10.02
N ARG A 121 4.46 -14.93 -10.56
CA ARG A 121 4.78 -15.20 -11.96
C ARG A 121 4.75 -16.70 -12.26
N ASN A 122 5.31 -17.54 -11.38
CA ASN A 122 5.23 -18.99 -11.53
C ASN A 122 3.78 -19.49 -11.41
N SER A 123 2.98 -18.95 -10.49
CA SER A 123 1.55 -19.30 -10.40
C SER A 123 0.81 -18.91 -11.67
N ILE A 124 0.84 -17.65 -12.10
CA ILE A 124 0.15 -17.17 -13.31
C ILE A 124 0.61 -17.92 -14.58
N LEU A 125 1.88 -18.31 -14.66
CA LEU A 125 2.41 -19.12 -15.77
C LEU A 125 1.94 -20.58 -15.70
N LEU A 126 1.82 -21.19 -14.51
CA LEU A 126 1.26 -22.53 -14.33
C LEU A 126 -0.22 -22.57 -14.74
N TRP A 127 -1.02 -21.57 -14.37
CA TRP A 127 -2.43 -21.45 -14.79
C TRP A 127 -2.59 -21.23 -16.31
N LYS A 128 -1.55 -20.78 -17.02
CA LYS A 128 -1.55 -20.62 -18.48
C LYS A 128 -1.08 -21.87 -19.25
N LEU A 129 -0.42 -22.81 -18.57
CA LEU A 129 0.07 -24.05 -19.18
C LEU A 129 -0.88 -25.23 -18.98
N GLU A 130 -1.87 -25.09 -18.09
CA GLU A 130 -2.87 -26.11 -17.76
C GLU A 130 -4.21 -25.94 -18.53
N VAL A 131 -4.20 -25.16 -19.62
CA VAL A 131 -5.34 -24.94 -20.53
C VAL A 131 -4.97 -25.22 -21.98
#